data_AF-A0A2P8VE70-F1
#
_entry.id   AF-A0A2P8VE70-F1
#
_cell.length_a   1.000
_cell.length_b   1.000
_cell.length_c   1.000
_cell.angle_alpha   90.00
_cell.angle_beta   90.00
_cell.angle_gamma   90.00
#
_symmetry.space_group_name_H-M   'P 1'
#
loop_
_entity.id
_entity.type
_entity.pdbx_description
1 polymer ?
#
loop_
_entity_poly.entity_id
_entity_poly.type
_entity_poly.pdbx_seq_one_letter_code
_entity_poly.pdbx_strand_id
1 'polypeptide(L)'
;HILQPLAMDRSSFAQPPPHRDALATGYRWVSGQFKPVPYLYLNIGPAASLASTATDMAHFMIAHLNGGEYQGSRILSPEAIADMHTIHFRSHPALPGTGYGFRERRVNGRNVIGHLGSLRGYSSSLTLMGDRRLGLFIAANSFSGIHSQLLRQFFDRYFPAPPDADVPVATLDPADLDLNLV
;
A
#
# COMPACT_ATOMS: atom_id res chain seq x y z
N HIS A 1 0.19 -11.21 -17.82
CA HIS A 1 -1.19 -10.66 -17.78
C HIS A 1 -1.31 -9.30 -17.09
N ILE A 2 -0.47 -8.94 -16.09
CA ILE A 2 -0.53 -7.60 -15.45
C ILE A 2 0.64 -6.71 -15.85
N LEU A 3 1.88 -7.14 -15.57
CA LEU A 3 3.05 -6.25 -15.68
C LEU A 3 3.26 -5.69 -17.10
N GLN A 4 3.24 -6.55 -18.11
CA GLN A 4 3.45 -6.14 -19.51
C GLN A 4 2.34 -5.21 -20.03
N PRO A 5 1.03 -5.51 -19.88
CA PRO A 5 -0.02 -4.56 -20.28
C PRO A 5 0.03 -3.19 -19.59
N LEU A 6 0.64 -3.10 -18.41
CA LEU A 6 0.79 -1.86 -17.67
C LEU A 6 2.15 -1.16 -17.88
N ALA A 7 2.95 -1.63 -18.84
CA ALA A 7 4.31 -1.12 -19.07
C ALA A 7 5.15 -1.08 -17.78
N MET A 8 5.04 -2.12 -16.94
CA MET A 8 5.82 -2.28 -15.71
C MET A 8 7.10 -3.07 -15.98
N ASP A 9 7.92 -2.58 -16.90
CA ASP A 9 9.08 -3.31 -17.46
C ASP A 9 10.25 -3.45 -16.47
N ARG A 10 10.19 -2.73 -15.35
CA ARG A 10 11.16 -2.82 -14.24
C ARG A 10 10.61 -3.59 -13.05
N SER A 11 9.49 -4.28 -13.22
CA SER A 11 8.84 -5.08 -12.19
C SER A 11 8.98 -6.57 -12.45
N SER A 12 9.20 -7.36 -11.41
CA SER A 12 9.29 -8.82 -11.52
C SER A 12 9.02 -9.52 -10.20
N PHE A 13 8.45 -10.72 -10.29
CA PHE A 13 8.35 -11.67 -9.17
C PHE A 13 9.53 -12.67 -9.12
N ALA A 14 10.46 -12.61 -10.09
CA ALA A 14 11.64 -13.46 -10.09
C ALA A 14 12.61 -13.07 -8.96
N GLN A 15 13.33 -14.07 -8.43
CA GLN A 15 14.24 -13.90 -7.30
C GLN A 15 15.61 -14.51 -7.63
N PRO A 16 16.67 -13.70 -7.81
CA PRO A 16 16.65 -12.24 -7.82
C PRO A 16 15.90 -11.67 -9.05
N PRO A 17 15.47 -10.40 -9.01
CA PRO A 17 14.86 -9.77 -10.18
C PRO A 17 15.90 -9.62 -11.31
N PRO A 18 15.47 -9.62 -12.59
CA PRO A 18 16.38 -9.50 -13.73
C PRO A 18 17.25 -8.23 -13.68
N HIS A 19 16.70 -7.12 -13.18
CA HIS A 19 17.40 -5.84 -13.03
C HIS A 19 18.14 -5.72 -11.69
N ARG A 20 18.88 -6.77 -11.30
CA ARG A 20 19.50 -6.88 -9.98
C ARG A 20 20.42 -5.71 -9.63
N ASP A 21 21.15 -5.18 -10.61
CA ASP A 21 22.13 -4.10 -10.40
C ASP A 21 21.46 -2.76 -10.05
N ALA A 22 20.17 -2.61 -10.38
CA ALA A 22 19.38 -1.43 -10.03
C ALA A 22 18.55 -1.62 -8.75
N LEU A 23 18.66 -2.78 -8.09
CA LEU A 23 17.94 -3.04 -6.84
C LEU A 23 18.56 -2.22 -5.71
N ALA A 24 17.72 -1.46 -5.00
CA ALA A 24 18.16 -0.74 -3.81
C ALA A 24 18.75 -1.72 -2.79
N THR A 25 19.87 -1.35 -2.15
CA THR A 25 20.37 -2.10 -0.99
C THR A 25 19.44 -1.84 0.19
N GLY A 26 18.89 -2.89 0.78
CA GLY A 26 18.07 -2.80 1.99
C GLY A 26 18.92 -2.59 3.23
N TYR A 27 18.40 -1.83 4.20
CA TYR A 27 19.09 -1.49 5.44
C TYR A 27 18.23 -1.74 6.69
N ARG A 28 18.91 -2.04 7.80
CA ARG A 28 18.33 -2.03 9.16
C ARG A 28 19.08 -1.02 10.04
N TRP A 29 18.35 -0.37 10.93
CA TRP A 29 18.95 0.51 11.95
C TRP A 29 19.45 -0.33 13.13
N VAL A 30 20.76 -0.31 13.39
CA VAL A 30 21.40 -1.05 14.48
C VAL A 30 22.46 -0.17 15.12
N SER A 31 22.34 0.06 16.43
CA SER A 31 23.31 0.82 17.22
C SER A 31 23.62 2.22 16.64
N GLY A 32 22.58 2.95 16.23
CA GLY A 32 22.74 4.32 15.73
C GLY A 32 23.19 4.45 14.27
N GLN A 33 23.25 3.34 13.51
CA GLN A 33 23.69 3.35 12.12
C GLN A 33 22.84 2.43 11.24
N PHE A 34 22.71 2.79 9.96
CA PHE A 34 22.13 1.90 8.96
C PHE A 34 23.15 0.85 8.52
N LYS A 35 22.81 -0.42 8.71
CA LYS A 35 23.62 -1.56 8.26
C LYS A 35 22.90 -2.29 7.12
N PRO A 36 23.59 -2.63 6.02
CA PRO A 36 22.98 -3.35 4.92
C PRO A 36 22.50 -4.74 5.37
N VAL A 37 21.42 -5.22 4.76
CA VAL A 37 20.90 -6.58 5.00
C VAL A 37 20.97 -7.43 3.73
N PRO A 38 21.20 -8.75 3.85
CA PRO A 38 21.17 -9.65 2.70
C PRO A 38 19.79 -9.69 2.04
N TYR A 39 19.77 -9.83 0.71
CA TYR A 39 18.56 -10.06 -0.07
C TYR A 39 17.79 -11.27 0.48
N LEU A 40 16.47 -11.12 0.60
CA LEU A 40 15.59 -12.14 1.15
C LEU A 40 14.91 -12.91 0.01
N TYR A 41 15.17 -14.21 -0.06
CA TYR A 41 14.43 -15.12 -0.94
C TYR A 41 13.18 -15.62 -0.22
N LEU A 42 12.05 -15.59 -0.91
CA LEU A 42 10.71 -15.85 -0.40
C LEU A 42 10.10 -17.05 -1.11
N ASN A 43 9.58 -18.00 -0.35
CA ASN A 43 8.74 -19.09 -0.85
C ASN A 43 7.24 -18.69 -0.96
N ILE A 44 6.90 -17.48 -0.57
CA ILE A 44 5.56 -16.87 -0.63
C ILE A 44 5.46 -15.88 -1.78
N GLY A 45 5.87 -16.31 -2.98
CA GLY A 45 6.04 -15.47 -4.15
C GLY A 45 4.88 -14.50 -4.42
N PRO A 46 3.63 -15.00 -4.57
CA PRO A 46 2.47 -14.16 -4.84
C PRO A 46 2.17 -13.11 -3.77
N ALA A 47 2.54 -13.36 -2.50
CA ALA A 47 2.22 -12.47 -1.39
C ALA A 47 3.22 -11.32 -1.25
N ALA A 48 4.49 -11.51 -1.65
CA ALA A 48 5.54 -10.57 -1.23
C ALA A 48 6.74 -10.43 -2.19
N SER A 49 6.90 -11.26 -3.22
CA SER A 49 8.15 -11.26 -4.00
C SER A 49 8.26 -10.20 -5.11
N LEU A 50 7.24 -9.35 -5.29
CA LEU A 50 7.29 -8.31 -6.32
C LEU A 50 8.39 -7.28 -6.00
N ALA A 51 9.42 -7.26 -6.83
CA ALA A 51 10.32 -6.11 -6.96
C ALA A 51 9.75 -5.17 -8.01
N SER A 52 9.73 -3.86 -7.74
CA SER A 52 9.13 -2.85 -8.62
C SER A 52 9.77 -1.47 -8.40
N THR A 53 9.39 -0.49 -9.22
CA THR A 53 9.80 0.91 -9.11
C THR A 53 8.60 1.81 -8.78
N ALA A 54 8.85 3.03 -8.34
CA ALA A 54 7.77 3.99 -8.13
C ALA A 54 7.01 4.31 -9.42
N THR A 55 7.71 4.35 -10.57
CA THR A 55 7.12 4.60 -11.88
C THR A 55 6.19 3.46 -12.30
N ASP A 56 6.65 2.21 -12.21
CA ASP A 56 5.84 1.03 -12.54
C ASP A 56 4.59 0.95 -11.65
N MET A 57 4.76 1.20 -10.34
CA MET A 57 3.63 1.22 -9.42
C MET A 57 2.68 2.39 -9.70
N ALA A 58 3.14 3.51 -10.25
CA ALA A 58 2.26 4.58 -10.71
C ALA A 58 1.37 4.11 -11.86
N HIS A 59 1.88 3.28 -12.79
CA HIS A 59 1.05 2.72 -13.87
C HIS A 59 -0.03 1.79 -13.32
N PHE A 60 0.33 0.94 -12.35
CA PHE A 60 -0.63 0.10 -11.62
C PHE A 60 -1.70 0.92 -10.90
N MET A 61 -1.32 2.01 -10.22
CA MET A 61 -2.28 2.90 -9.57
C MET A 61 -3.19 3.61 -10.59
N ILE A 62 -2.65 4.07 -11.71
CA ILE A 62 -3.44 4.68 -12.79
C ILE A 62 -4.46 3.68 -13.33
N ALA A 63 -4.07 2.42 -13.55
CA ALA A 63 -5.00 1.38 -13.97
C ALA A 63 -6.16 1.23 -12.99
N HIS A 64 -5.88 1.14 -11.68
CA HIS A 64 -6.93 1.07 -10.67
C HIS A 64 -7.82 2.31 -10.61
N LEU A 65 -7.28 3.51 -10.84
CA LEU A 65 -8.04 4.77 -10.84
C LEU A 65 -8.82 5.00 -12.14
N ASN A 66 -8.47 4.30 -13.22
CA ASN A 66 -9.12 4.35 -14.53
C ASN A 66 -9.93 3.08 -14.83
N GLY A 67 -10.48 2.44 -13.80
CA GLY A 67 -11.38 1.30 -13.98
C GLY A 67 -10.72 0.09 -14.64
N GLY A 68 -9.41 -0.09 -14.45
CA GLY A 68 -8.65 -1.28 -14.88
C GLY A 68 -7.81 -1.06 -16.13
N GLU A 69 -7.66 0.18 -16.59
CA GLU A 69 -7.01 0.51 -17.86
C GLU A 69 -5.82 1.47 -17.72
N TYR A 70 -4.74 1.15 -18.40
CA TYR A 70 -3.57 2.02 -18.57
C TYR A 70 -3.22 2.11 -20.06
N GLN A 71 -3.18 3.33 -20.59
CA GLN A 71 -2.85 3.59 -22.00
C GLN A 71 -3.61 2.70 -23.01
N GLY A 72 -4.92 2.52 -22.81
CA GLY A 72 -5.76 1.68 -23.68
C GLY A 72 -5.64 0.16 -23.43
N SER A 73 -4.71 -0.29 -22.58
CA SER A 73 -4.58 -1.69 -22.18
C SER A 73 -5.34 -1.95 -20.89
N ARG A 74 -6.26 -2.91 -20.94
CA ARG A 74 -7.14 -3.27 -19.82
C ARG A 74 -6.70 -4.57 -19.17
N ILE A 75 -6.46 -4.54 -17.85
CA ILE A 75 -6.13 -5.73 -17.06
C ILE A 75 -7.32 -6.30 -16.30
N LEU A 76 -8.34 -5.48 -16.02
CA LEU A 76 -9.57 -5.83 -15.29
C LEU A 76 -10.75 -5.01 -15.82
N SER A 77 -11.97 -5.52 -15.67
CA SER A 77 -13.17 -4.75 -15.98
C SER A 77 -13.39 -3.66 -14.92
N PRO A 78 -14.14 -2.58 -15.22
CA PRO A 78 -14.49 -1.57 -14.24
C PRO A 78 -15.22 -2.15 -13.03
N GLU A 79 -16.07 -3.16 -13.23
CA GLU A 79 -16.81 -3.86 -12.19
C GLU A 79 -15.85 -4.64 -11.28
N ALA A 80 -14.90 -5.37 -11.85
CA ALA A 80 -13.89 -6.09 -11.07
C ALA A 80 -13.01 -5.14 -10.24
N ILE A 81 -12.70 -3.95 -10.76
CA ILE A 81 -11.99 -2.91 -10.01
C ILE A 81 -12.84 -2.38 -8.86
N ALA A 82 -14.12 -2.11 -9.10
CA ALA A 82 -15.05 -1.69 -8.06
C ALA A 82 -15.20 -2.76 -6.96
N ASP A 83 -15.25 -4.03 -7.33
CA ASP A 83 -15.27 -5.15 -6.39
C ASP A 83 -13.97 -5.23 -5.56
N MET A 84 -12.80 -5.00 -6.17
CA MET A 84 -11.55 -4.95 -5.41
C MET A 84 -11.50 -3.80 -4.40
N HIS A 85 -12.10 -2.66 -4.74
CA HIS A 85 -12.12 -1.46 -3.91
C HIS A 85 -13.22 -1.49 -2.85
N THR A 86 -14.23 -2.33 -3.02
CA THR A 86 -15.32 -2.53 -2.06
C THR A 86 -14.79 -3.16 -0.77
N ILE A 87 -15.27 -2.65 0.37
CA ILE A 87 -14.95 -3.22 1.68
C ILE A 87 -15.90 -4.37 1.97
N HIS A 88 -15.37 -5.59 1.88
CA HIS A 88 -16.13 -6.83 2.05
C HIS A 88 -16.23 -7.28 3.50
N PHE A 89 -15.29 -6.87 4.34
CA PHE A 89 -15.25 -7.29 5.74
C PHE A 89 -14.72 -6.20 6.67
N ARG A 90 -15.35 -6.06 7.84
CA ARG A 90 -14.87 -5.29 8.98
C ARG A 90 -15.00 -6.14 10.24
N SER A 91 -13.95 -6.20 11.05
CA SER A 91 -14.03 -6.85 12.36
C SER A 91 -14.94 -6.07 13.33
N HIS A 92 -15.04 -4.74 13.16
CA HIS A 92 -15.93 -3.87 13.92
C HIS A 92 -16.26 -2.62 13.08
N PRO A 93 -17.47 -2.03 13.15
CA PRO A 93 -17.84 -0.86 12.34
C PRO A 93 -16.91 0.35 12.51
N ALA A 94 -16.26 0.48 13.67
CA ALA A 94 -15.31 1.57 13.95
C ALA A 94 -13.87 1.30 13.45
N LEU A 95 -13.57 0.08 13.00
CA LEU A 95 -12.24 -0.32 12.53
C LEU A 95 -12.17 -0.34 11.00
N PRO A 96 -10.98 -0.08 10.41
CA PRO A 96 -10.82 -0.17 8.97
C PRO A 96 -11.05 -1.59 8.45
N GLY A 97 -11.82 -1.71 7.38
CA GLY A 97 -12.08 -2.99 6.72
C GLY A 97 -11.06 -3.40 5.66
N THR A 98 -11.38 -4.51 5.02
CA THR A 98 -10.58 -5.16 3.99
C THR A 98 -11.41 -5.32 2.72
N GLY A 99 -10.84 -4.90 1.59
CA GLY A 99 -11.27 -5.26 0.24
C GLY A 99 -10.36 -6.33 -0.35
N TYR A 100 -10.47 -6.61 -1.66
CA TYR A 100 -9.60 -7.60 -2.28
C TYR A 100 -8.24 -7.01 -2.64
N GLY A 101 -7.24 -7.34 -1.81
CA GLY A 101 -5.87 -6.85 -1.98
C GLY A 101 -5.64 -5.42 -1.48
N PHE A 102 -6.67 -4.78 -0.88
CA PHE A 102 -6.57 -3.45 -0.30
C PHE A 102 -7.18 -3.40 1.10
N ARG A 103 -6.70 -2.47 1.93
CA ARG A 103 -7.26 -2.16 3.24
C ARG A 103 -7.79 -0.74 3.25
N GLU A 104 -8.94 -0.57 3.89
CA GLU A 104 -9.51 0.74 4.19
C GLU A 104 -8.56 1.53 5.09
N ARG A 105 -8.51 2.84 4.88
CA ARG A 105 -7.84 3.81 5.75
C ARG A 105 -8.66 5.08 5.78
N ARG A 106 -8.61 5.78 6.90
CA ARG A 106 -9.18 7.12 7.04
C ARG A 106 -8.07 8.10 7.36
N VAL A 107 -7.93 9.13 6.53
CA VAL A 107 -6.91 10.19 6.70
C VAL A 107 -7.60 11.53 6.48
N ASN A 108 -7.53 12.42 7.47
CA ASN A 108 -8.16 13.75 7.44
C ASN A 108 -9.66 13.70 7.07
N GLY A 109 -10.40 12.76 7.66
CA GLY A 109 -11.82 12.52 7.38
C GLY A 109 -12.13 11.87 6.02
N ARG A 110 -11.11 11.50 5.23
CA ARG A 110 -11.29 10.92 3.90
C ARG A 110 -11.07 9.42 3.90
N ASN A 111 -11.96 8.71 3.23
CA ASN A 111 -11.80 7.28 2.99
C ASN A 111 -10.84 7.06 1.82
N VAL A 112 -9.80 6.29 2.06
CA VAL A 112 -8.84 5.85 1.05
C VAL A 112 -8.63 4.36 1.21
N ILE A 113 -8.14 3.72 0.15
CA ILE A 113 -7.73 2.32 0.19
C ILE A 113 -6.24 2.21 -0.07
N GLY A 114 -5.60 1.17 0.41
CA GLY A 114 -4.17 1.01 0.22
C GLY A 114 -3.62 -0.33 0.68
N HIS A 115 -2.31 -0.49 0.54
CA HIS A 115 -1.60 -1.66 1.03
C HIS A 115 -0.22 -1.25 1.52
N LEU A 116 0.24 -1.89 2.60
CA LEU A 116 1.62 -1.71 3.10
C LEU A 116 2.47 -2.90 2.68
N GLY A 117 3.72 -2.61 2.33
CA GLY A 117 4.76 -3.60 2.14
C GLY A 117 5.78 -3.52 3.27
N SER A 118 6.16 -4.68 3.79
CA SER A 118 7.17 -4.81 4.84
C SER A 118 7.96 -6.07 4.58
N LEU A 119 9.23 -5.91 4.21
CA LEU A 119 10.20 -6.99 4.08
C LEU A 119 11.51 -6.59 4.71
N ARG A 120 12.34 -7.56 5.10
CA ARG A 120 13.66 -7.28 5.68
C ARG A 120 14.45 -6.29 4.82
N GLY A 121 14.63 -5.07 5.34
CA GLY A 121 15.36 -3.99 4.66
C GLY A 121 14.55 -3.11 3.72
N TYR A 122 13.24 -3.30 3.60
CA TYR A 122 12.39 -2.53 2.68
C TYR A 122 11.01 -2.26 3.29
N SER A 123 10.48 -1.07 3.05
CA SER A 123 9.09 -0.74 3.35
C SER A 123 8.45 -0.01 2.18
N SER A 124 7.15 -0.21 1.99
CA SER A 124 6.38 0.53 1.00
C SER A 124 4.96 0.82 1.46
N SER A 125 4.34 1.82 0.85
CA SER A 125 2.94 2.16 1.02
C SER A 125 2.35 2.54 -0.33
N LEU A 126 1.20 1.95 -0.65
CA LEU A 126 0.34 2.35 -1.75
C LEU A 126 -0.95 2.93 -1.17
N THR A 127 -1.41 4.05 -1.69
CA THR A 127 -2.68 4.68 -1.31
C THR A 127 -3.41 5.18 -2.54
N LEU A 128 -4.71 4.90 -2.62
CA LEU A 128 -5.62 5.35 -3.67
C LEU A 128 -6.80 6.11 -3.06
N MET A 129 -7.12 7.26 -3.64
CA MET A 129 -8.28 8.07 -3.35
C MET A 129 -9.08 8.25 -4.65
N GLY A 130 -10.05 7.35 -4.85
CA GLY A 130 -10.78 7.22 -6.11
C GLY A 130 -11.58 8.47 -6.50
N ASP A 131 -12.27 9.09 -5.54
CA ASP A 131 -13.09 10.29 -5.74
C ASP A 131 -12.27 11.50 -6.24
N ARG A 132 -10.95 11.51 -6.00
CA ARG A 132 -10.01 12.54 -6.47
C ARG A 132 -9.06 12.06 -7.56
N ARG A 133 -9.20 10.82 -8.03
CA ARG A 133 -8.27 10.19 -9.00
C ARG A 133 -6.80 10.36 -8.58
N LEU A 134 -6.54 10.19 -7.29
CA LEU A 134 -5.22 10.40 -6.68
C LEU A 134 -4.63 9.06 -6.24
N GLY A 135 -3.34 8.87 -6.54
CA GLY A 135 -2.55 7.74 -6.07
C GLY A 135 -1.20 8.20 -5.49
N LEU A 136 -0.77 7.57 -4.40
CA LEU A 136 0.52 7.80 -3.76
C LEU A 136 1.22 6.45 -3.55
N PHE A 137 2.42 6.32 -4.08
CA PHE A 137 3.30 5.19 -3.82
C PHE A 137 4.60 5.69 -3.21
N ILE A 138 4.98 5.12 -2.07
CA ILE A 138 6.19 5.47 -1.33
C ILE A 138 6.94 4.17 -1.09
N ALA A 139 8.22 4.13 -1.44
CA ALA A 139 9.11 3.02 -1.15
C ALA A 139 10.37 3.53 -0.45
N ALA A 140 10.84 2.77 0.53
CA ALA A 140 12.06 3.05 1.27
C ALA A 140 12.87 1.76 1.45
N ASN A 141 14.19 1.87 1.41
CA ASN A 141 15.12 0.77 1.64
C ASN A 141 15.53 0.63 3.12
N SER A 142 14.60 0.97 4.02
CA SER A 142 14.68 0.70 5.46
C SER A 142 13.29 0.80 6.09
N PHE A 143 13.18 0.33 7.33
CA PHE A 143 12.01 0.56 8.17
C PHE A 143 12.18 1.84 8.98
N SER A 144 11.80 2.97 8.41
CA SER A 144 11.91 4.29 9.05
C SER A 144 10.56 4.90 9.44
N GLY A 145 9.44 4.32 8.99
CA GLY A 145 8.11 4.93 9.15
C GLY A 145 7.87 6.15 8.25
N ILE A 146 8.81 6.47 7.36
CA ILE A 146 8.76 7.66 6.48
C ILE A 146 7.50 7.71 5.63
N HIS A 147 6.98 6.55 5.19
CA HIS A 147 5.78 6.49 4.37
C HIS A 147 4.54 7.04 5.09
N SER A 148 4.38 6.75 6.39
CA SER A 148 3.26 7.27 7.18
C SER A 148 3.39 8.76 7.46
N GLN A 149 4.62 9.24 7.70
CA GLN A 149 4.88 10.66 7.92
C GLN A 149 4.64 11.48 6.65
N LEU A 150 5.18 11.02 5.52
CA LEU A 150 5.00 11.67 4.22
C LEU A 150 3.53 11.66 3.79
N LEU A 151 2.82 10.54 3.98
CA LEU A 151 1.39 10.45 3.70
C LEU A 151 0.60 11.45 4.53
N ARG A 152 0.86 11.54 5.86
CA ARG A 152 0.19 12.50 6.73
C ARG A 152 0.45 13.93 6.28
N GLN A 153 1.72 14.33 6.11
CA GLN A 153 2.08 15.68 5.69
C GLN A 153 1.48 16.04 4.32
N PHE A 154 1.42 15.09 3.39
CA PHE A 154 0.76 15.29 2.10
C PHE A 154 -0.73 15.60 2.29
N PHE A 155 -1.44 14.81 3.11
CA PHE A 155 -2.85 15.05 3.37
C PHE A 155 -3.10 16.33 4.15
N ASP A 156 -2.26 16.67 5.13
CA ASP A 156 -2.38 17.94 5.87
C ASP A 156 -2.22 19.14 4.94
N ARG A 157 -1.33 19.05 3.95
CA ARG A 157 -1.02 20.14 3.04
C ARG A 157 -2.04 20.33 1.92
N TYR A 158 -2.60 19.25 1.38
CA TYR A 158 -3.45 19.28 0.17
C TYR A 158 -4.92 18.91 0.44
N PHE A 159 -5.17 18.24 1.56
CA PHE A 159 -6.46 17.67 1.94
C PHE A 159 -6.70 17.83 3.45
N PRO A 160 -6.56 19.05 4.01
CA PRO A 160 -6.64 19.27 5.45
C PRO A 160 -7.98 18.76 6.01
N ALA A 161 -7.93 18.25 7.24
CA ALA A 161 -9.09 17.76 7.95
C ALA A 161 -10.11 18.90 8.13
N PRO A 162 -11.40 18.67 7.86
CA PRO A 162 -12.46 19.54 8.38
C PRO A 162 -12.30 19.72 9.91
N PRO A 163 -12.72 20.86 10.48
CA PRO A 163 -12.63 21.13 11.92
C PRO A 163 -13.16 20.00 12.83
N ASP A 164 -14.13 19.22 12.32
CA ASP A 164 -14.81 18.14 13.07
C ASP A 164 -14.40 16.72 12.64
N ALA A 165 -13.35 16.56 11.83
CA ALA A 165 -12.98 15.25 11.26
C ALA A 165 -12.15 14.36 12.19
N ASP A 166 -11.61 14.91 13.28
CA ASP A 166 -10.97 14.16 14.36
C ASP A 166 -12.00 13.87 15.47
N VAL A 167 -13.02 13.08 15.15
CA VAL A 167 -13.66 12.29 16.21
C VAL A 167 -12.72 11.11 16.45
N PRO A 168 -12.13 10.96 17.65
CA PRO A 168 -11.33 9.80 17.97
C PRO A 168 -12.14 8.55 17.63
N VAL A 169 -11.53 7.60 16.92
CA VAL A 169 -12.06 6.23 16.95
C VAL A 169 -12.15 5.88 18.42
N ALA A 170 -13.36 5.61 18.91
CA ALA A 170 -13.56 5.21 20.30
C ALA A 170 -12.52 4.14 20.61
N THR A 171 -11.62 4.43 21.54
CA THR A 171 -10.73 3.43 22.09
C THR A 171 -11.65 2.36 22.66
N LEU A 172 -11.61 1.16 22.09
CA LEU A 172 -12.23 0.01 22.74
C LEU A 172 -11.60 -0.07 24.12
N ASP A 173 -12.42 0.05 25.16
CA ASP A 173 -11.97 -0.29 26.50
C ASP A 173 -11.60 -1.77 26.47
N PRO A 174 -10.41 -2.18 26.94
CA PRO A 174 -10.09 -3.60 27.11
C PRO A 174 -11.17 -4.38 27.87
N ALA A 175 -11.98 -3.71 28.71
CA ALA A 175 -13.13 -4.29 29.39
C ALA A 175 -14.31 -4.66 28.46
N ASP A 176 -14.40 -4.06 27.26
CA ASP A 176 -15.44 -4.33 26.26
C ASP A 176 -15.07 -5.50 25.32
N LEU A 177 -13.88 -6.09 25.50
CA LEU A 177 -13.44 -7.28 24.76
C LEU A 177 -13.91 -8.53 25.52
N ASP A 178 -14.92 -9.22 24.99
CA ASP A 178 -15.30 -10.53 25.51
C ASP A 178 -14.25 -11.58 25.12
N LEU A 179 -13.25 -11.75 25.98
CA LEU A 179 -12.12 -12.67 25.81
C LEU A 179 -12.48 -14.14 26.01
N ASN A 180 -13.76 -14.47 26.27
CA ASN A 180 -14.21 -15.85 26.52
C ASN A 180 -14.64 -16.62 25.25
N LEU A 181 -14.42 -16.05 24.07
CA LEU A 181 -14.60 -16.72 22.78
C LEU A 181 -13.23 -17.11 22.18
N VAL A 182 -12.48 -17.94 22.90
CA VAL A 182 -11.38 -18.79 22.36
C VAL A 182 -11.46 -20.16 23.03
#